data_AF-A0A1W5Z6H3-F1
#
_entry.id   AF-A0A1W5Z6H3-F1
#
_cell.length_a   1.000
_cell.length_b   1.000
_cell.length_c   1.000
_cell.angle_alpha   90.00
_cell.angle_beta   90.00
_cell.angle_gamma   90.00
#
_symmetry.space_group_name_H-M   'P 1'
#
loop_
_entity.id
_entity.type
_entity.pdbx_description
1 polymer ?
#
loop_
_entity_poly.entity_id
_entity_poly.type
_entity_poly.pdbx_seq_one_letter_code
_entity_poly.pdbx_strand_id
1 'polypeptide(L)'
;MTQFAERLLDTVNDDLGEKILTLQLEDGIRPKIVTHLMFLLAGNNPTSHVNADLTAYEGDIAQRAVILQVQAHQDFVRAVYERVIADRA
;
A
#
# COMPACT_ATOMS: atom_id res chain seq x y z
N MET A 1 13.09 4.97 5.33
CA MET A 1 12.82 5.21 3.90
C MET A 1 13.97 4.73 3.00
N THR A 2 15.24 4.83 3.42
CA THR A 2 16.40 4.26 2.71
C THR A 2 16.26 2.76 2.42
N GLN A 3 15.72 2.01 3.39
CA GLN A 3 15.45 0.58 3.25
C GLN A 3 14.52 0.23 2.06
N PHE A 4 13.69 1.16 1.58
CA PHE A 4 12.80 0.85 0.45
C PHE A 4 13.56 0.86 -0.88
N ALA A 5 14.38 1.88 -1.13
CA ALA A 5 15.20 1.95 -2.35
C ALA A 5 16.22 0.80 -2.37
N GLU A 6 16.89 0.55 -1.24
CA GLU A 6 17.87 -0.53 -1.10
C GLU A 6 17.29 -1.92 -1.37
N ARG A 7 16.00 -2.15 -1.06
CA ARG A 7 15.33 -3.42 -1.34
C ARG A 7 15.07 -3.67 -2.83
N LEU A 8 15.16 -2.63 -3.65
CA LEU A 8 14.99 -2.70 -5.10
C LEU A 8 16.33 -2.81 -5.83
N LEU A 9 17.43 -2.39 -5.17
CA LEU A 9 18.78 -2.56 -5.70
C LEU A 9 19.14 -4.04 -5.84
N ASP A 10 19.93 -4.35 -6.87
CA ASP A 10 20.33 -5.71 -7.24
C ASP A 10 19.15 -6.65 -7.56
N THR A 11 17.97 -6.08 -7.86
CA THR A 11 16.79 -6.82 -8.33
C THR A 11 16.47 -6.48 -9.79
N VAL A 12 15.44 -7.11 -10.36
CA VAL A 12 14.90 -6.69 -11.67
C VAL A 12 14.42 -5.22 -11.70
N ASN A 13 14.23 -4.61 -10.52
CA ASN A 13 13.79 -3.22 -10.36
C ASN A 13 14.93 -2.27 -9.96
N ASP A 14 16.18 -2.63 -10.25
CA ASP A 14 17.37 -1.85 -9.86
C ASP A 14 17.30 -0.37 -10.30
N ASP A 15 16.95 -0.11 -11.57
CA ASP A 15 16.77 1.25 -12.12
C ASP A 15 15.72 2.07 -11.34
N LEU A 16 14.66 1.43 -10.84
CA LEU A 16 13.68 2.09 -9.97
C LEU A 16 14.29 2.38 -8.60
N GLY A 17 15.04 1.44 -8.04
CA GLY A 17 15.77 1.60 -6.78
C GLY A 17 16.73 2.78 -6.84
N GLU A 18 17.56 2.87 -7.88
CA GLU A 18 18.49 3.99 -8.10
C GLU A 18 17.74 5.32 -8.19
N LYS A 19 16.66 5.42 -8.98
CA LYS A 19 15.88 6.65 -9.11
C LYS A 19 15.28 7.12 -7.79
N ILE A 20 14.77 6.19 -6.98
CA ILE A 20 14.22 6.51 -5.66
C ILE A 20 15.33 6.94 -4.70
N LEU A 21 16.50 6.28 -4.74
CA LEU A 21 17.65 6.65 -3.92
C LEU A 21 18.15 8.05 -4.27
N THR A 22 18.30 8.35 -5.56
CA THR A 22 18.69 9.68 -6.05
C THR A 22 17.70 10.74 -5.58
N LEU A 23 16.39 10.53 -5.80
CA LEU A 23 15.36 11.46 -5.34
C LEU A 23 15.37 11.67 -3.82
N GLN A 24 15.68 10.62 -3.04
CA GLN A 24 15.84 10.72 -1.59
C GLN A 24 17.04 11.58 -1.18
N LEU A 25 18.16 11.47 -1.89
CA LEU A 25 19.40 12.17 -1.59
C LEU A 25 19.39 13.64 -2.04
N GLU A 26 18.81 13.93 -3.21
CA GLU A 26 18.81 15.26 -3.81
C GLU A 26 17.71 16.16 -3.21
N ASP A 27 16.45 15.71 -3.30
CA ASP A 27 15.29 16.55 -2.96
C ASP A 27 14.58 16.11 -1.67
N GLY A 28 14.79 14.86 -1.28
CA GLY A 28 14.02 14.15 -0.26
C GLY A 28 12.62 13.77 -0.75
N ILE A 29 12.02 12.74 -0.12
CA ILE A 29 10.64 12.34 -0.44
C ILE A 29 9.66 13.30 0.23
N ARG A 30 9.13 14.25 -0.54
CA ARG A 30 8.17 15.27 -0.07
C ARG A 30 6.72 14.76 -0.18
N PRO A 31 5.79 15.22 0.69
CA PRO A 31 4.38 14.84 0.61
C PRO A 31 3.75 14.98 -0.78
N LYS A 32 4.10 16.04 -1.51
CA LYS A 32 3.54 16.37 -2.84
C LYS A 32 3.88 15.37 -3.95
N ILE A 33 4.92 14.56 -3.77
CA ILE A 33 5.35 13.54 -4.75
C ILE A 33 4.97 12.13 -4.31
N VAL A 34 4.19 11.99 -3.24
CA VAL A 34 3.72 10.72 -2.71
C VAL A 34 2.20 10.70 -2.76
N THR A 35 1.64 9.52 -3.01
CA THR A 35 0.21 9.25 -2.85
C THR A 35 0.06 8.01 -1.98
N HIS A 36 -0.75 8.09 -0.93
CA HIS A 36 -1.12 6.93 -0.15
C HIS A 36 -2.19 6.14 -0.89
N LEU A 37 -1.88 4.89 -1.24
CA LEU A 37 -2.83 3.94 -1.80
C LEU A 37 -3.20 2.92 -0.74
N MET A 38 -4.46 2.94 -0.30
CA MET A 38 -5.01 2.02 0.69
C MET A 38 -5.79 0.91 0.00
N PHE A 39 -5.58 -0.33 0.45
CA PHE A 39 -6.40 -1.48 0.05
C PHE A 39 -7.26 -1.90 1.24
N LEU A 40 -8.58 -1.85 1.05
CA LEU A 40 -9.57 -2.16 2.08
C LEU A 40 -10.29 -3.43 1.68
N LEU A 41 -10.04 -4.51 2.41
CA LEU A 41 -10.77 -5.77 2.27
C LEU A 41 -11.79 -5.82 3.40
N ALA A 42 -13.08 -5.81 3.05
CA ALA A 42 -14.15 -5.73 4.03
C ALA A 42 -15.30 -6.69 3.68
N GLY A 43 -15.97 -7.24 4.69
CA GLY A 43 -17.16 -8.07 4.48
C GLY A 43 -18.41 -7.25 4.14
N ASN A 44 -18.54 -6.07 4.72
CA ASN A 44 -19.57 -5.09 4.39
C ASN A 44 -19.09 -4.14 3.27
N ASN A 45 -19.97 -3.26 2.81
CA ASN A 45 -19.61 -2.20 1.86
C ASN A 45 -19.22 -0.92 2.62
N PRO A 46 -17.92 -0.56 2.73
CA PRO A 46 -17.48 0.61 3.47
C PRO A 46 -17.44 1.89 2.62
N THR A 47 -17.89 1.84 1.36
CA THR A 47 -17.64 2.91 0.38
C THR A 47 -18.09 4.30 0.83
N SER A 48 -19.26 4.41 1.46
CA SER A 48 -19.78 5.69 1.94
C SER A 48 -18.89 6.32 3.00
N HIS A 49 -18.46 5.52 3.99
CA HIS A 49 -17.58 5.96 5.07
C HIS A 49 -16.20 6.35 4.53
N VAL A 50 -15.61 5.51 3.68
CA VAL A 50 -14.29 5.77 3.09
C VAL A 50 -14.32 7.03 2.22
N ASN A 51 -15.38 7.26 1.45
CA ASN A 51 -15.51 8.49 0.65
C ASN A 51 -15.64 9.73 1.53
N ALA A 52 -16.38 9.65 2.64
CA ALA A 52 -16.49 10.75 3.59
C ALA A 52 -15.13 11.08 4.21
N ASP A 53 -14.39 10.06 4.66
CA ASP A 53 -13.06 10.22 5.25
C ASP A 53 -12.05 10.79 4.25
N LEU A 54 -12.02 10.28 3.01
CA LEU A 54 -11.15 10.78 1.94
C LEU A 54 -11.48 12.24 1.57
N THR A 55 -12.75 12.63 1.64
CA THR A 55 -13.20 13.99 1.34
C THR A 55 -12.86 14.97 2.46
N ALA A 56 -12.99 14.53 3.71
CA ALA A 56 -12.69 15.33 4.90
C ALA A 56 -11.19 15.38 5.24
N TYR A 57 -10.34 14.65 4.51
CA TYR A 57 -8.91 14.60 4.78
C TYR A 57 -8.21 15.90 4.37
N GLU A 58 -7.66 16.61 5.35
CA GLU A 58 -6.94 17.89 5.16
C GLU A 58 -5.42 17.76 5.14
N GLY A 59 -4.87 16.54 5.14
CA GLY A 59 -3.42 16.35 5.15
C GLY A 59 -2.76 16.50 3.78
N ASP A 60 -1.44 16.68 3.79
CA ASP A 60 -0.66 17.05 2.60
C ASP A 60 -0.37 15.91 1.61
N ILE A 61 -0.73 14.67 1.94
CA ILE A 61 -0.48 13.50 1.10
C ILE A 61 -1.79 13.05 0.47
N ALA A 62 -1.88 13.13 -0.86
CA ALA A 62 -3.06 12.65 -1.57
C ALA A 62 -3.35 11.18 -1.21
N GLN A 63 -4.61 10.87 -0.90
CA GLN A 63 -5.04 9.53 -0.55
C GLN A 63 -5.95 8.94 -1.63
N ARG A 64 -5.82 7.64 -1.86
CA ARG A 64 -6.68 6.83 -2.75
C ARG A 64 -6.98 5.52 -2.05
N ALA A 65 -8.18 5.00 -2.27
CA ALA A 65 -8.61 3.72 -1.73
C ALA A 65 -9.09 2.78 -2.84
N VAL A 66 -8.67 1.53 -2.77
CA VAL A 66 -9.22 0.41 -3.51
C VAL A 66 -9.98 -0.46 -2.52
N ILE A 67 -11.29 -0.56 -2.69
CA ILE A 67 -12.18 -1.29 -1.79
C ILE A 67 -12.57 -2.61 -2.46
N LEU A 68 -12.25 -3.72 -1.81
CA LEU A 68 -12.69 -5.05 -2.20
C LEU A 68 -13.68 -5.57 -1.16
N GLN A 69 -14.95 -5.65 -1.55
CA GLN A 69 -15.96 -6.32 -0.74
C GLN A 69 -15.83 -7.83 -0.89
N VAL A 70 -15.44 -8.52 0.18
CA VAL A 70 -15.26 -9.96 0.20
C VAL A 70 -16.44 -10.58 0.95
N GLN A 71 -17.42 -11.14 0.23
CA GLN A 71 -18.61 -11.73 0.85
C GLN A 71 -18.27 -12.83 1.86
N ALA A 72 -17.27 -13.66 1.56
CA ALA A 72 -16.72 -14.67 2.46
C ALA A 72 -15.45 -14.17 3.19
N HIS A 73 -15.43 -12.92 3.67
CA HIS A 73 -14.22 -12.27 4.20
C HIS A 73 -13.48 -13.12 5.24
N GLN A 74 -14.22 -13.70 6.21
CA GLN A 74 -13.62 -14.53 7.26
C GLN A 74 -12.98 -15.81 6.70
N ASP A 75 -13.61 -16.43 5.70
CA ASP A 75 -13.08 -17.63 5.07
C ASP A 75 -11.90 -17.32 4.15
N PHE A 76 -11.94 -16.19 3.45
CA PHE A 76 -10.80 -15.67 2.69
C PHE A 76 -9.58 -15.43 3.60
N VAL A 77 -9.76 -14.70 4.71
CA VAL A 77 -8.68 -14.45 5.67
C VAL A 77 -8.13 -15.77 6.19
N ARG A 78 -8.99 -16.70 6.60
CA ARG A 78 -8.59 -18.03 7.07
C ARG A 78 -7.76 -18.79 6.04
N ALA A 79 -8.23 -18.87 4.80
CA ALA A 79 -7.56 -19.59 3.72
C ALA A 79 -6.16 -19.01 3.42
N VAL A 80 -6.00 -17.69 3.49
CA VAL A 80 -4.69 -17.04 3.32
C VAL A 80 -3.73 -17.45 4.45
N TYR A 81 -4.18 -17.41 5.70
CA TYR A 81 -3.33 -17.82 6.84
C TYR A 81 -2.96 -19.31 6.78
N GLU A 82 -3.93 -20.19 6.49
CA GLU A 82 -3.69 -21.62 6.32
C GLU A 82 -2.67 -21.88 5.21
N ARG A 83 -2.78 -21.16 4.08
CA ARG A 83 -1.82 -21.27 2.98
C ARG A 83 -0.40 -20.83 3.36
N VAL A 84 -0.27 -19.69 4.05
CA VAL A 84 1.04 -19.20 4.49
C VAL A 84 1.70 -20.15 5.49
N ILE A 85 0.92 -20.78 6.37
CA ILE A 85 1.42 -21.80 7.30
C ILE A 85 1.92 -23.02 6.52
N ALA A 86 1.15 -23.50 5.55
CA ALA A 86 1.52 -24.64 4.72
C ALA A 86 2.77 -24.38 3.86
N ASP A 87 2.91 -23.18 3.29
CA ASP A 87 4.07 -22.82 2.45
C ASP A 87 5.37 -22.59 3.26
N ARG A 88 5.28 -22.49 4.59
CA ARG A 88 6.42 -22.35 5.51
C ARG A 88 6.89 -23.68 6.13
N ALA A 89 6.12 -24.75 5.97
CA ALA A 89 6.42 -26.10 6.46
C ALA A 89 7.18 -26.90 5.39
#